data_AF-A0A7S1EJW0-F1
#
_entry.id   AF-A0A7S1EJW0-F1
#
_cell.length_a   1.000
_cell.length_b   1.000
_cell.length_c   1.000
_cell.angle_alpha   90.00
_cell.angle_beta   90.00
_cell.angle_gamma   90.00
#
_symmetry.space_group_name_H-M   'P 1'
#
loop_
_entity.id
_entity.type
_entity.pdbx_description
1 polymer ?
#
loop_
_entity_poly.entity_id
_entity_poly.type
_entity_poly.pdbx_seq_one_letter_code
_entity_poly.pdbx_strand_id
1 'polypeptide(L)'
;ASLSLLPDIEYVAEAIHSLDMAKLPSDDVQAILQQFPTDREMASVLARDTPDALWDAPEGFILALAAIPQCHARLRAMCLRREFGERVRRVEKGSVSIREACRSVCSSQALRALCGATLTVGNFLNSKTLTRQSAAFSLHILPTLSKTIDADGSHSLLHHILSLCKAEAPHVFRLPLELSSLADALPFTLSSLSDDLSALVSDLRDASVLCFRQEAKVPKKASRLLHQFIEVSEDRLNTAASELATAHDSFETLLLYLGEHELELPFSSSSQACHSLIQSLHKVALDVQEEIATNFKPNSGPSKSIARGGQG
;
A
#
# COMPACT_ATOMS: atom_id res chain seq x y z
N ALA A 1 -23.89 11.11 -4.47
CA ALA A 1 -25.11 11.54 -5.17
C ALA A 1 -26.11 12.07 -4.14
N SER A 2 -27.04 12.96 -4.52
CA SER A 2 -28.15 13.38 -3.65
C SER A 2 -29.27 12.32 -3.72
N LEU A 3 -29.92 11.96 -2.60
CA LEU A 3 -31.08 11.04 -2.61
C LEU A 3 -32.20 11.49 -3.56
N SER A 4 -32.26 12.78 -3.87
CA SER A 4 -33.20 13.37 -4.83
C SER A 4 -32.96 12.96 -6.29
N LEU A 5 -31.82 12.31 -6.60
CA LEU A 5 -31.45 11.83 -7.93
C LEU A 5 -31.60 10.31 -8.07
N LEU A 6 -32.02 9.62 -7.00
CA LEU A 6 -32.25 8.19 -7.07
C LEU A 6 -33.42 7.87 -8.03
N PRO A 7 -33.40 6.68 -8.66
CA PRO A 7 -34.57 6.15 -9.34
C PRO A 7 -35.77 6.02 -8.39
N ASP A 8 -36.92 5.62 -8.95
CA ASP A 8 -38.14 5.35 -8.19
C ASP A 8 -37.86 4.48 -6.94
N ILE A 9 -38.46 4.85 -5.81
CA ILE A 9 -38.24 4.23 -4.51
C ILE A 9 -38.54 2.73 -4.54
N GLU A 10 -39.58 2.31 -5.27
CA GLU A 10 -39.95 0.90 -5.42
C GLU A 10 -38.89 0.14 -6.22
N TYR A 11 -38.35 0.77 -7.26
CA TYR A 11 -37.27 0.21 -8.07
C TYR A 11 -35.99 0.04 -7.25
N VAL A 12 -35.62 1.04 -6.45
CA VAL A 12 -34.47 0.98 -5.53
C VAL A 12 -34.69 -0.12 -4.49
N ALA A 13 -35.88 -0.20 -3.89
CA ALA A 13 -36.21 -1.21 -2.89
C ALA A 13 -36.14 -2.64 -3.44
N GLU A 14 -36.65 -2.87 -4.65
CA GLU A 14 -36.57 -4.17 -5.33
C GLU A 14 -35.11 -4.54 -5.65
N ALA A 15 -34.30 -3.58 -6.13
CA ALA A 15 -32.90 -3.78 -6.43
C ALA A 15 -32.10 -4.18 -5.18
N ILE A 16 -32.34 -3.52 -4.05
CA ILE A 16 -31.71 -3.87 -2.77
C ILE A 16 -32.18 -5.23 -2.29
N HIS A 17 -33.50 -5.49 -2.30
CA HIS A 17 -34.08 -6.76 -1.86
C HIS A 17 -33.50 -7.97 -2.62
N SER A 18 -33.30 -7.80 -3.93
CA SER A 18 -32.76 -8.83 -4.84
C SER A 18 -31.23 -8.83 -4.98
N LEU A 19 -30.51 -7.93 -4.31
CA LEU A 19 -29.06 -7.73 -4.45
C LEU A 19 -28.63 -7.53 -5.92
N ASP A 20 -29.46 -6.82 -6.69
CA ASP A 20 -29.24 -6.60 -8.11
C ASP A 20 -28.31 -5.42 -8.37
N MET A 21 -27.04 -5.77 -8.62
CA MET A 21 -25.96 -4.84 -8.90
C MET A 21 -26.06 -4.19 -10.29
N ALA A 22 -26.89 -4.69 -11.20
CA ALA A 22 -27.09 -4.04 -12.50
C ALA A 22 -28.10 -2.88 -12.37
N LYS A 23 -29.07 -3.03 -11.47
CA LYS A 23 -30.13 -2.02 -11.26
C LYS A 23 -29.68 -0.82 -10.43
N LEU A 24 -28.78 -1.03 -9.45
CA LEU A 24 -28.38 0.02 -8.50
C LEU A 24 -26.85 0.26 -8.51
N PRO A 25 -26.37 1.37 -9.11
CA PRO A 25 -24.95 1.76 -9.16
C PRO A 25 -24.26 1.86 -7.78
N SER A 26 -22.92 1.78 -7.75
CA SER A 26 -22.13 1.87 -6.51
C SER A 26 -22.39 3.17 -5.74
N ASP A 27 -22.41 4.30 -6.46
CA ASP A 27 -22.55 5.63 -5.86
C ASP A 27 -23.91 5.80 -5.17
N ASP A 28 -24.94 5.16 -5.71
CA ASP A 28 -26.29 5.17 -5.14
C ASP A 28 -26.36 4.29 -3.89
N VAL A 29 -25.77 3.08 -3.92
CA VAL A 29 -25.66 2.22 -2.73
C VAL A 29 -24.91 2.95 -1.60
N GLN A 30 -23.81 3.62 -1.92
CA GLN A 30 -23.02 4.38 -0.94
C GLN A 30 -23.79 5.59 -0.41
N ALA A 31 -24.50 6.34 -1.27
CA ALA A 31 -25.33 7.46 -0.83
C ALA A 31 -26.45 7.01 0.13
N ILE A 32 -27.10 5.89 -0.18
CA ILE A 32 -28.14 5.30 0.68
C ILE A 32 -27.55 4.84 2.02
N LEU A 33 -26.35 4.23 2.03
CA LEU A 33 -25.67 3.85 3.27
C LEU A 33 -25.27 5.05 4.13
N GLN A 34 -24.79 6.14 3.51
CA GLN A 34 -24.39 7.36 4.23
C GLN A 34 -25.57 8.07 4.89
N GLN A 35 -26.76 7.95 4.31
CA GLN A 35 -28.00 8.56 4.79
C GLN A 35 -28.98 7.50 5.30
N PHE A 36 -28.47 6.33 5.69
CA PHE A 36 -29.31 5.24 6.14
C PHE A 36 -30.02 5.66 7.44
N PRO A 37 -31.36 5.51 7.53
CA PRO A 37 -32.10 5.98 8.70
C PRO A 37 -31.64 5.28 9.97
N THR A 38 -31.55 6.02 11.07
CA THR A 38 -31.29 5.44 12.39
C THR A 38 -32.47 4.61 12.87
N ASP A 39 -32.23 3.65 13.77
CA ASP A 39 -33.29 2.83 14.37
C ASP A 39 -34.39 3.69 15.00
N ARG A 40 -34.03 4.85 15.56
CA ARG A 40 -34.96 5.80 16.15
C ARG A 40 -35.86 6.46 15.10
N GLU A 41 -35.28 6.92 13.99
CA GLU A 41 -36.03 7.53 12.89
C GLU A 41 -36.96 6.49 12.26
N MET A 42 -36.45 5.29 12.01
CA MET A 42 -37.21 4.16 11.49
C MET A 42 -38.41 3.84 12.39
N ALA A 43 -38.19 3.69 13.69
CA ALA A 43 -39.25 3.44 14.66
C ALA A 43 -40.27 4.58 14.73
N SER A 44 -39.82 5.84 14.63
CA SER A 44 -40.69 7.00 14.68
C SER A 44 -41.65 7.08 13.50
N VAL A 45 -41.19 6.72 12.30
CA VAL A 45 -42.02 6.70 11.09
C VAL A 45 -42.98 5.51 11.13
N LEU A 46 -42.49 4.31 11.50
CA LEU A 46 -43.30 3.09 11.59
C LEU A 46 -44.41 3.15 12.66
N ALA A 47 -44.25 3.99 13.69
CA ALA A 47 -45.24 4.14 14.76
C ALA A 47 -46.40 5.09 14.41
N ARG A 48 -46.30 5.85 13.31
CA ARG A 48 -47.36 6.78 12.90
C ARG A 48 -48.44 6.02 12.14
N ASP A 49 -49.69 6.20 12.57
CA ASP A 49 -50.87 5.71 11.86
C ASP A 49 -51.27 6.72 10.77
N THR A 50 -50.44 6.81 9.72
CA THR A 50 -50.64 7.72 8.59
C THR A 50 -50.93 6.89 7.33
N PRO A 51 -52.04 7.12 6.61
CA PRO A 51 -52.33 6.45 5.34
C PRO A 51 -51.19 6.62 4.33
N ASP A 52 -50.88 5.57 3.56
CA ASP A 52 -49.71 5.52 2.66
C ASP A 52 -49.64 6.68 1.65
N ALA A 53 -50.79 7.22 1.23
CA ALA A 53 -50.88 8.33 0.27
C ALA A 53 -50.56 9.72 0.86
N LEU A 54 -50.32 9.81 2.17
CA LEU A 54 -50.09 11.08 2.89
C LEU A 54 -48.64 11.25 3.36
N TRP A 55 -47.75 10.33 3.03
CA TRP A 55 -46.33 10.44 3.36
C TRP A 55 -45.60 11.34 2.37
N ASP A 56 -44.77 12.23 2.92
CA ASP A 56 -43.81 12.98 2.12
C ASP A 56 -42.68 12.03 1.65
N ALA A 57 -41.96 12.44 0.60
CA ALA A 57 -40.91 11.62 -0.02
C ALA A 57 -39.84 11.06 0.95
N PRO A 58 -39.37 11.78 1.99
CA PRO A 58 -38.42 11.25 2.96
C PRO A 58 -38.99 10.10 3.79
N GLU A 59 -40.19 10.24 4.35
CA GLU A 59 -40.83 9.18 5.13
C GLU A 59 -41.22 7.98 4.27
N GLY A 60 -41.68 8.21 3.03
CA GLY A 60 -41.92 7.14 2.06
C GLY A 60 -40.66 6.32 1.78
N PHE A 61 -39.49 6.98 1.67
CA PHE A 61 -38.21 6.31 1.50
C PHE A 61 -37.83 5.46 2.74
N ILE A 62 -38.02 6.00 3.94
CA ILE A 62 -37.79 5.27 5.21
C ILE A 62 -38.66 4.02 5.26
N LEU A 63 -39.96 4.13 4.95
CA LEU A 63 -40.90 3.00 4.91
C LEU A 63 -40.47 1.93 3.90
N ALA A 64 -40.04 2.33 2.71
CA ALA A 64 -39.56 1.41 1.69
C ALA A 64 -38.30 0.65 2.15
N LEU A 65 -37.35 1.34 2.80
CA LEU A 65 -36.17 0.68 3.37
C LEU A 65 -36.54 -0.24 4.55
N ALA A 66 -37.50 0.14 5.38
CA ALA A 66 -37.98 -0.64 6.52
C ALA A 66 -38.59 -1.98 6.09
N ALA A 67 -39.32 -1.97 4.97
CA ALA A 67 -39.96 -3.16 4.40
C ALA A 67 -38.94 -4.21 3.93
N ILE A 68 -37.70 -3.79 3.64
CA ILE A 68 -36.64 -4.67 3.16
C ILE A 68 -35.98 -5.38 4.36
N PRO A 69 -36.09 -6.72 4.49
CA PRO A 69 -35.68 -7.41 5.70
C PRO A 69 -34.16 -7.39 5.88
N GLN A 70 -33.59 -6.51 6.70
CA GLN A 70 -32.14 -6.31 6.82
C GLN A 70 -31.52 -5.60 5.62
N CYS A 71 -32.21 -4.53 5.20
CA CYS A 71 -31.76 -3.58 4.19
C CYS A 71 -30.29 -3.15 4.34
N HIS A 72 -29.88 -2.72 5.54
CA HIS A 72 -28.51 -2.25 5.78
C HIS A 72 -27.45 -3.33 5.46
N ALA A 73 -27.67 -4.56 5.92
CA ALA A 73 -26.77 -5.69 5.62
C ALA A 73 -26.72 -6.01 4.12
N ARG A 74 -27.86 -5.93 3.41
CA ARG A 74 -27.89 -6.09 1.94
C ARG A 74 -27.07 -5.03 1.23
N LEU A 75 -27.25 -3.77 1.58
CA LEU A 75 -26.48 -2.65 1.00
C LEU A 75 -24.98 -2.82 1.25
N ARG A 76 -24.58 -3.22 2.47
CA ARG A 76 -23.18 -3.52 2.80
C ARG A 76 -22.64 -4.69 1.96
N ALA A 77 -23.40 -5.77 1.80
CA ALA A 77 -23.01 -6.90 0.95
C ALA A 77 -22.90 -6.50 -0.54
N MET A 78 -23.76 -5.60 -1.01
CA MET A 78 -23.67 -5.03 -2.36
C MET A 78 -22.36 -4.24 -2.52
N CYS A 79 -22.04 -3.31 -1.61
CA CYS A 79 -20.75 -2.59 -1.62
C CYS A 79 -19.55 -3.54 -1.62
N LEU A 80 -19.53 -4.50 -0.69
CA LEU A 80 -18.46 -5.49 -0.59
C LEU A 80 -18.26 -6.21 -1.92
N ARG A 81 -19.32 -6.72 -2.55
CA ARG A 81 -19.22 -7.46 -3.82
C ARG A 81 -18.58 -6.65 -4.94
N ARG A 82 -18.74 -5.32 -4.95
CA ARG A 82 -18.12 -4.44 -5.96
C ARG A 82 -16.65 -4.16 -5.65
N GLU A 83 -16.37 -3.87 -4.38
CA GLU A 83 -15.07 -3.34 -3.97
C GLU A 83 -14.07 -4.45 -3.61
N PHE A 84 -14.54 -5.65 -3.28
CA PHE A 84 -13.72 -6.77 -2.81
C PHE A 84 -12.53 -7.04 -3.73
N GLY A 85 -12.77 -7.08 -5.04
CA GLY A 85 -11.74 -7.40 -6.03
C GLY A 85 -10.55 -6.44 -5.99
N GLU A 86 -10.81 -5.14 -5.92
CA GLU A 86 -9.77 -4.10 -5.85
C GLU A 86 -9.13 -4.04 -4.46
N ARG A 87 -9.94 -4.12 -3.39
CA ARG A 87 -9.45 -4.08 -2.01
C ARG A 87 -8.52 -5.25 -1.70
N VAL A 88 -8.86 -6.47 -2.09
CA VAL A 88 -7.99 -7.63 -1.84
C VAL A 88 -6.74 -7.61 -2.73
N ARG A 89 -6.85 -7.13 -3.98
CA ARG A 89 -5.67 -6.92 -4.86
C ARG A 89 -4.69 -5.90 -4.30
N ARG A 90 -5.19 -4.86 -3.63
CA ARG A 90 -4.35 -3.88 -2.93
C ARG A 90 -3.53 -4.56 -1.83
N VAL A 91 -4.14 -5.44 -1.04
CA VAL A 91 -3.44 -6.25 -0.02
C VAL A 91 -2.41 -7.16 -0.68
N GLU A 92 -2.80 -7.97 -1.67
CA GLU A 92 -1.93 -8.89 -2.39
C GLU A 92 -0.71 -8.16 -3.00
N LYS A 93 -0.96 -7.07 -3.74
CA LYS A 93 0.10 -6.26 -4.37
C LYS A 93 1.01 -5.62 -3.34
N GLY A 94 0.45 -5.02 -2.27
CA GLY A 94 1.24 -4.38 -1.22
C GLY A 94 2.17 -5.36 -0.53
N SER A 95 1.68 -6.57 -0.21
CA SER A 95 2.48 -7.64 0.39
C SER A 95 3.63 -8.08 -0.51
N VAL A 96 3.37 -8.27 -1.81
CA VAL A 96 4.41 -8.61 -2.79
C VAL A 96 5.45 -7.49 -2.90
N SER A 97 5.02 -6.23 -3.04
CA SER A 97 5.93 -5.08 -3.14
C SER A 97 6.86 -4.97 -1.93
N ILE A 98 6.34 -5.12 -0.71
CA ILE A 98 7.14 -5.05 0.52
C ILE A 98 8.15 -6.21 0.57
N ARG A 99 7.72 -7.43 0.22
CA ARG A 99 8.62 -8.59 0.18
C ARG A 99 9.74 -8.42 -0.84
N GLU A 100 9.41 -7.91 -2.03
CA GLU A 100 10.39 -7.62 -3.08
C GLU A 100 11.35 -6.49 -2.69
N ALA A 101 10.85 -5.47 -1.99
CA ALA A 101 11.69 -4.44 -1.39
C ALA A 101 12.68 -5.05 -0.39
N CYS A 102 12.21 -5.87 0.55
CA CYS A 102 13.08 -6.55 1.52
C CYS A 102 14.15 -7.41 0.84
N ARG A 103 13.74 -8.21 -0.16
CA ARG A 103 14.65 -9.05 -0.94
C ARG A 103 15.71 -8.24 -1.68
N SER A 104 15.33 -7.12 -2.28
CA SER A 104 16.26 -6.24 -3.01
C SER A 104 17.33 -5.67 -2.09
N VAL A 105 16.96 -5.25 -0.88
CA VAL A 105 17.90 -4.71 0.11
C VAL A 105 18.88 -5.79 0.57
N CYS A 106 18.39 -6.97 0.95
CA CYS A 106 19.23 -8.07 1.44
C CYS A 106 20.19 -8.62 0.37
N SER A 107 19.76 -8.62 -0.90
CA SER A 107 20.56 -9.17 -2.00
C SER A 107 21.51 -8.16 -2.63
N SER A 108 21.27 -6.84 -2.46
CA SER A 108 22.05 -5.79 -3.11
C SER A 108 23.53 -5.87 -2.75
N GLN A 109 24.37 -6.03 -3.77
CA GLN A 109 25.82 -5.95 -3.63
C GLN A 109 26.26 -4.48 -3.63
N ALA A 110 25.58 -3.65 -4.43
CA ALA A 110 25.84 -2.22 -4.50
C ALA A 110 25.62 -1.53 -3.15
N LEU A 111 24.56 -1.88 -2.42
CA LEU A 111 24.28 -1.31 -1.09
C LEU A 111 25.36 -1.73 -0.09
N ARG A 112 25.75 -3.00 -0.07
CA ARG A 112 26.83 -3.50 0.78
C ARG A 112 28.15 -2.78 0.54
N ALA A 113 28.52 -2.58 -0.73
CA ALA A 113 29.74 -1.89 -1.08
C ALA A 113 29.67 -0.39 -0.74
N LEU A 114 28.52 0.27 -0.95
CA LEU A 114 28.31 1.63 -0.48
C LEU A 114 28.51 1.72 1.04
N CYS A 115 27.88 0.84 1.81
CA CYS A 115 28.05 0.80 3.26
C CYS A 115 29.50 0.57 3.68
N GLY A 116 30.21 -0.37 3.04
CA GLY A 116 31.63 -0.64 3.32
C GLY A 116 32.52 0.58 3.05
N ALA A 117 32.29 1.29 1.94
CA ALA A 117 33.01 2.51 1.61
C ALA A 117 32.68 3.64 2.58
N THR A 118 31.40 3.83 2.93
CA THR A 118 30.95 4.79 3.95
C THR A 118 31.61 4.53 5.31
N LEU A 119 31.67 3.27 5.75
CA LEU A 119 32.33 2.90 7.00
C LEU A 119 33.83 3.22 6.97
N THR A 120 34.49 2.92 5.85
CA THR A 120 35.92 3.17 5.67
C THR A 120 36.22 4.67 5.70
N VAL A 121 35.47 5.46 4.92
CA VAL A 121 35.63 6.92 4.88
C VAL A 121 35.28 7.55 6.22
N GLY A 122 34.18 7.12 6.86
CA GLY A 122 33.78 7.60 8.18
C GLY A 122 34.84 7.34 9.26
N ASN A 123 35.42 6.13 9.28
CA ASN A 123 36.51 5.78 10.18
C ASN A 123 37.77 6.64 9.93
N PHE A 124 38.12 6.90 8.66
CA PHE A 124 39.25 7.76 8.31
C PHE A 124 39.03 9.23 8.72
N LEU A 125 37.83 9.77 8.49
CA LEU A 125 37.51 11.14 8.86
C LEU A 125 37.49 11.33 10.39
N ASN A 126 37.01 10.34 11.13
CA ASN A 126 36.89 10.39 12.59
C ASN A 126 38.16 9.94 13.34
N SER A 127 39.15 9.33 12.67
CA SER A 127 40.39 8.85 13.33
C SER A 127 41.28 9.98 13.88
N LYS A 128 41.01 11.24 13.54
CA LYS A 128 41.71 12.42 14.09
C LYS A 128 41.18 12.85 15.47
N THR A 129 40.02 12.34 15.87
CA THR A 129 39.50 12.45 17.25
C THR A 129 39.81 11.13 17.96
N LEU A 130 40.42 11.20 19.15
CA LEU A 130 41.19 10.12 19.82
C LEU A 130 40.49 8.78 20.11
N THR A 131 39.26 8.52 19.66
CA THR A 131 38.55 7.26 19.93
C THR A 131 37.45 7.03 18.91
N ARG A 132 37.62 5.99 18.08
CA ARG A 132 36.61 5.02 17.58
C ARG A 132 36.82 4.68 16.11
N GLN A 133 37.58 3.61 15.86
CA GLN A 133 37.24 2.73 14.74
C GLN A 133 35.92 2.05 15.11
N SER A 134 34.88 2.30 14.33
CA SER A 134 33.61 1.58 14.49
C SER A 134 33.58 0.38 13.57
N ALA A 135 32.96 -0.71 14.02
CA ALA A 135 32.66 -1.88 13.20
C ALA A 135 31.35 -1.72 12.40
N ALA A 136 30.50 -0.75 12.76
CA ALA A 136 29.20 -0.51 12.15
C ALA A 136 28.79 0.97 12.26
N PHE A 137 27.76 1.35 11.50
CA PHE A 137 27.10 2.65 11.61
C PHE A 137 25.59 2.45 11.39
N SER A 138 24.76 3.36 11.89
CA SER A 138 23.32 3.32 11.63
C SER A 138 22.99 3.78 10.21
N LEU A 139 22.15 3.03 9.49
CA LEU A 139 21.75 3.34 8.11
C LEU A 139 21.11 4.72 7.93
N HIS A 140 20.63 5.35 9.01
CA HIS A 140 20.12 6.71 9.01
C HIS A 140 21.14 7.76 8.53
N ILE A 141 22.44 7.44 8.51
CA ILE A 141 23.48 8.33 7.95
C ILE A 141 23.53 8.31 6.41
N LEU A 142 23.05 7.25 5.76
CA LEU A 142 23.19 7.12 4.30
C LEU A 142 22.51 8.29 3.55
N PRO A 143 21.28 8.73 3.89
CA PRO A 143 20.66 9.89 3.25
C PRO A 143 21.33 11.23 3.56
N THR A 144 22.27 11.29 4.51
CA THR A 144 23.00 12.53 4.83
C THR A 144 24.29 12.65 4.03
N LEU A 145 24.77 11.58 3.39
CA LEU A 145 26.00 11.61 2.59
C LEU A 145 25.93 12.62 1.43
N SER A 146 24.76 12.80 0.82
CA SER A 146 24.51 13.79 -0.23
C SER A 146 24.45 15.23 0.31
N LYS A 147 24.23 15.42 1.61
CA LYS A 147 24.07 16.73 2.27
C LYS A 147 25.35 17.25 2.92
N THR A 148 26.26 16.36 3.29
CA THR A 148 27.56 16.73 3.85
C THR A 148 28.47 17.17 2.71
N ILE A 149 28.78 18.46 2.64
CA ILE A 149 29.65 19.05 1.61
C ILE A 149 31.05 19.32 2.16
N ASP A 150 32.04 19.37 1.27
CA ASP A 150 33.38 19.86 1.57
C ASP A 150 33.39 21.35 2.00
N ALA A 151 34.53 21.82 2.50
CA ALA A 151 34.66 23.17 3.05
C ALA A 151 34.58 24.26 1.98
N ASP A 152 34.93 23.93 0.74
CA ASP A 152 34.87 24.80 -0.44
C ASP A 152 33.52 24.71 -1.19
N GLY A 153 32.64 23.79 -0.80
CA GLY A 153 31.29 23.64 -1.36
C GLY A 153 31.26 23.01 -2.76
N SER A 154 32.33 22.37 -3.19
CA SER A 154 32.50 21.77 -4.51
C SER A 154 31.77 20.42 -4.63
N HIS A 155 31.90 19.55 -3.62
CA HIS A 155 31.43 18.18 -3.69
C HIS A 155 30.83 17.67 -2.37
N SER A 156 29.89 16.72 -2.49
CA SER A 156 29.30 16.02 -1.36
C SER A 156 30.18 14.85 -0.88
N LEU A 157 29.96 14.37 0.34
CA LEU A 157 30.59 13.16 0.85
C LEU A 157 30.22 11.95 0.00
N LEU A 158 28.98 11.90 -0.51
CA LEU A 158 28.54 10.89 -1.47
C LEU A 158 29.39 10.92 -2.74
N HIS A 159 29.69 12.10 -3.30
CA HIS A 159 30.56 12.25 -4.47
C HIS A 159 31.94 11.62 -4.22
N HIS A 160 32.56 11.92 -3.08
CA HIS A 160 33.87 11.37 -2.74
C HIS A 160 33.84 9.86 -2.54
N ILE A 161 32.81 9.32 -1.88
CA ILE A 161 32.62 7.87 -1.71
C ILE A 161 32.48 7.18 -3.08
N LEU A 162 31.64 7.70 -3.98
CA LEU A 162 31.47 7.13 -5.32
C LEU A 162 32.74 7.24 -6.17
N SER A 163 33.51 8.32 -6.01
CA SER A 163 34.81 8.49 -6.68
C SER A 163 35.82 7.42 -6.28
N LEU A 164 35.88 7.07 -4.99
CA LEU A 164 36.71 5.97 -4.50
C LEU A 164 36.22 4.62 -5.04
N CYS A 165 34.90 4.40 -5.02
CA CYS A 165 34.29 3.16 -5.51
C CYS A 165 34.49 2.96 -7.02
N LYS A 166 34.74 4.02 -7.80
CA LYS A 166 34.88 3.93 -9.26
C LYS A 166 35.95 2.92 -9.70
N ALA A 167 37.05 2.81 -8.96
CA ALA A 167 38.13 1.87 -9.26
C ALA A 167 37.97 0.53 -8.53
N GLU A 168 37.58 0.55 -7.26
CA GLU A 168 37.63 -0.62 -6.37
C GLU A 168 36.30 -1.40 -6.29
N ALA A 169 35.17 -0.72 -6.48
CA ALA A 169 33.83 -1.29 -6.36
C ALA A 169 32.84 -0.67 -7.37
N PRO A 170 33.08 -0.80 -8.69
CA PRO A 170 32.28 -0.13 -9.72
C PRO A 170 30.81 -0.58 -9.76
N HIS A 171 30.49 -1.71 -9.14
CA HIS A 171 29.11 -2.19 -9.01
C HIS A 171 28.23 -1.30 -8.11
N VAL A 172 28.81 -0.44 -7.25
CA VAL A 172 28.06 0.56 -6.47
C VAL A 172 27.21 1.46 -7.37
N PHE A 173 27.64 1.72 -8.60
CA PHE A 173 26.91 2.51 -9.59
C PHE A 173 25.60 1.85 -10.06
N ARG A 174 25.38 0.57 -9.73
CA ARG A 174 24.14 -0.15 -10.01
C ARG A 174 23.10 -0.02 -8.88
N LEU A 175 23.41 0.68 -7.78
CA LEU A 175 22.49 0.85 -6.65
C LEU A 175 21.07 1.29 -7.06
N PRO A 176 20.88 2.29 -7.95
CA PRO A 176 19.54 2.71 -8.35
C PRO A 176 18.74 1.61 -9.05
N LEU A 177 19.43 0.73 -9.78
CA LEU A 177 18.81 -0.42 -10.45
C LEU A 177 18.47 -1.51 -9.44
N GLU A 178 19.42 -1.84 -8.56
CA GLU A 178 19.26 -2.90 -7.55
C GLU A 178 18.16 -2.58 -6.54
N LEU A 179 17.93 -1.30 -6.21
CA LEU A 179 16.91 -0.84 -5.26
C LEU A 179 15.67 -0.24 -5.94
N SER A 180 15.44 -0.53 -7.23
CA SER A 180 14.30 0.01 -7.98
C SER A 180 12.94 -0.43 -7.44
N SER A 181 12.84 -1.64 -6.87
CA SER A 181 11.60 -2.18 -6.29
C SER A 181 11.14 -1.43 -5.02
N LEU A 182 12.00 -0.64 -4.38
CA LEU A 182 11.64 0.12 -3.19
C LEU A 182 10.51 1.13 -3.48
N ALA A 183 10.49 1.72 -4.68
CA ALA A 183 9.47 2.69 -5.08
C ALA A 183 8.06 2.08 -5.07
N ASP A 184 7.93 0.82 -5.48
CA ASP A 184 6.65 0.11 -5.55
C ASP A 184 6.08 -0.25 -4.17
N ALA A 185 6.93 -0.23 -3.13
CA ALA A 185 6.53 -0.49 -1.74
C ALA A 185 6.12 0.79 -0.98
N LEU A 186 6.57 1.97 -1.41
CA LEU A 186 6.28 3.26 -0.74
C LEU A 186 4.80 3.61 -0.59
N PRO A 187 3.85 3.16 -1.42
CA PRO A 187 2.44 3.43 -1.18
C PRO A 187 1.82 2.63 -0.02
N PHE A 188 2.56 1.66 0.54
CA PHE A 188 2.03 0.66 1.46
C PHE A 188 2.74 0.67 2.81
N THR A 189 1.99 0.33 3.86
CA THR A 189 2.52 -0.01 5.18
C THR A 189 1.90 -1.33 5.64
N LEU A 190 2.64 -2.16 6.37
CA LEU A 190 2.13 -3.44 6.89
C LEU A 190 0.83 -3.23 7.71
N SER A 191 0.76 -2.15 8.48
CA SER A 191 -0.42 -1.78 9.24
C SER A 191 -1.62 -1.44 8.36
N SER A 192 -1.45 -0.59 7.34
CA SER A 192 -2.56 -0.28 6.42
C SER A 192 -3.10 -1.51 5.69
N LEU A 193 -2.21 -2.44 5.30
CA LEU A 193 -2.60 -3.69 4.65
C LEU A 193 -3.34 -4.64 5.61
N SER A 194 -2.90 -4.68 6.87
CA SER A 194 -3.56 -5.45 7.94
C SER A 194 -4.96 -4.92 8.27
N ASP A 195 -5.11 -3.59 8.33
CA ASP A 195 -6.41 -2.93 8.52
C ASP A 195 -7.35 -3.22 7.34
N ASP A 196 -6.85 -3.09 6.10
CA ASP A 196 -7.60 -3.39 4.88
C ASP A 196 -8.09 -4.85 4.87
N LEU A 197 -7.21 -5.80 5.21
CA LEU A 197 -7.52 -7.23 5.30
C LEU A 197 -8.54 -7.52 6.40
N SER A 198 -8.35 -6.95 7.60
CA SER A 198 -9.26 -7.13 8.74
C SER A 198 -10.66 -6.61 8.44
N ALA A 199 -10.75 -5.46 7.77
CA ALA A 199 -12.02 -4.90 7.30
C ALA A 199 -12.70 -5.82 6.27
N LEU A 200 -11.96 -6.38 5.32
CA LEU A 200 -12.50 -7.35 4.35
C LEU A 200 -13.01 -8.63 5.00
N VAL A 201 -12.27 -9.17 5.98
CA VAL A 201 -12.69 -10.36 6.75
C VAL A 201 -13.98 -10.07 7.52
N SER A 202 -14.08 -8.89 8.16
CA SER A 202 -15.29 -8.47 8.86
C SER A 202 -16.48 -8.32 7.90
N ASP A 203 -16.30 -7.62 6.79
CA ASP A 203 -17.36 -7.41 5.79
C ASP A 203 -17.86 -8.74 5.22
N LEU A 204 -16.93 -9.68 4.93
CA LEU A 204 -17.28 -10.99 4.41
C LEU A 204 -18.03 -11.84 5.44
N ARG A 205 -17.63 -11.78 6.71
CA ARG A 205 -18.35 -12.43 7.81
C ARG A 205 -19.79 -11.94 7.91
N ASP A 206 -20.00 -10.62 7.80
CA ASP A 206 -21.34 -10.03 7.84
C ASP A 206 -22.19 -10.47 6.64
N ALA A 207 -21.59 -10.54 5.45
CA ALA A 207 -22.23 -11.08 4.25
C ALA A 207 -22.60 -12.58 4.41
N SER A 208 -21.74 -13.38 5.03
CA SER A 208 -22.02 -14.79 5.35
C SER A 208 -23.18 -14.93 6.34
N VAL A 209 -23.25 -14.09 7.37
CA VAL A 209 -24.38 -14.07 8.31
C VAL A 209 -25.70 -13.79 7.59
N LEU A 210 -25.72 -12.79 6.69
CA LEU A 210 -26.88 -12.47 5.86
C LEU A 210 -27.29 -13.66 4.99
N CYS A 211 -26.31 -14.35 4.38
CA CYS A 211 -26.57 -15.46 3.47
C CYS A 211 -27.14 -16.70 4.20
N PHE A 212 -26.49 -17.17 5.26
CA PHE A 212 -26.83 -18.43 5.92
C PHE A 212 -27.94 -18.33 6.96
N ARG A 213 -28.00 -17.25 7.74
CA ARG A 213 -29.01 -17.13 8.81
C ARG A 213 -30.35 -16.60 8.33
N GLN A 214 -30.37 -15.99 7.14
CA GLN A 214 -31.56 -15.31 6.62
C GLN A 214 -31.92 -15.73 5.20
N GLU A 215 -31.45 -16.90 4.77
CA GLU A 215 -31.65 -17.43 3.42
C GLU A 215 -33.12 -17.38 2.98
N ALA A 216 -34.06 -17.71 3.87
CA ALA A 216 -35.50 -17.69 3.58
C ALA A 216 -36.06 -16.29 3.23
N LYS A 217 -35.36 -15.21 3.62
CA LYS A 217 -35.73 -13.81 3.37
C LYS A 217 -34.97 -13.20 2.18
N VAL A 218 -34.06 -13.96 1.57
CA VAL A 218 -33.27 -13.53 0.41
C VAL A 218 -33.77 -14.27 -0.82
N PRO A 219 -34.00 -13.59 -1.95
CA PRO A 219 -34.39 -14.27 -3.18
C PRO A 219 -33.38 -15.38 -3.57
N LYS A 220 -33.87 -16.56 -3.97
CA LYS A 220 -33.02 -17.75 -4.25
C LYS A 220 -31.85 -17.47 -5.19
N LYS A 221 -32.09 -16.69 -6.24
CA LYS A 221 -31.04 -16.29 -7.21
C LYS A 221 -29.95 -15.45 -6.52
N ALA A 222 -30.35 -14.50 -5.67
CA ALA A 222 -29.46 -13.62 -4.93
C ALA A 222 -28.65 -14.41 -3.87
N SER A 223 -29.31 -15.31 -3.13
CA SER A 223 -28.65 -16.23 -2.18
C SER A 223 -27.56 -17.05 -2.87
N ARG A 224 -27.88 -17.69 -4.00
CA ARG A 224 -26.89 -18.48 -4.76
C ARG A 224 -25.68 -17.66 -5.21
N LEU A 225 -25.90 -16.45 -5.72
CA LEU A 225 -24.81 -15.57 -6.17
C LEU A 225 -23.96 -15.08 -4.98
N LEU A 226 -24.58 -14.84 -3.83
CA LEU A 226 -23.89 -14.43 -2.62
C LEU A 226 -23.06 -15.58 -2.04
N HIS A 227 -23.59 -16.82 -2.00
CA HIS A 227 -22.82 -18.01 -1.61
C HIS A 227 -21.58 -18.22 -2.49
N GLN A 228 -21.73 -18.18 -3.81
CA GLN A 228 -20.60 -18.31 -4.75
C GLN A 228 -19.55 -17.22 -4.54
N PHE A 229 -20.00 -15.98 -4.30
CA PHE A 229 -19.11 -14.87 -3.99
C PHE A 229 -18.35 -15.11 -2.67
N ILE A 230 -19.04 -15.57 -1.62
CA ILE A 230 -18.43 -15.83 -0.30
C ILE A 230 -17.34 -16.88 -0.43
N GLU A 231 -17.63 -18.03 -1.03
CA GLU A 231 -16.68 -19.14 -1.19
C GLU A 231 -15.40 -18.68 -1.89
N VAL A 232 -15.53 -18.02 -3.05
CA VAL A 232 -14.38 -17.49 -3.81
C VAL A 232 -13.63 -16.41 -3.02
N SER A 233 -14.34 -15.60 -2.24
CA SER A 233 -13.73 -14.52 -1.47
C SER A 233 -12.97 -15.04 -0.25
N GLU A 234 -13.45 -16.09 0.42
CA GLU A 234 -12.76 -16.71 1.55
C GLU A 234 -11.38 -17.25 1.13
N ASP A 235 -11.31 -17.98 0.01
CA ASP A 235 -10.04 -18.50 -0.52
C ASP A 235 -9.04 -17.39 -0.84
N ARG A 236 -9.53 -16.29 -1.44
CA ARG A 236 -8.69 -15.13 -1.76
C ARG A 236 -8.22 -14.39 -0.50
N LEU A 237 -9.07 -14.28 0.53
CA LEU A 237 -8.65 -13.67 1.80
C LEU A 237 -7.61 -14.53 2.52
N ASN A 238 -7.75 -15.85 2.50
CA ASN A 238 -6.75 -16.76 3.06
C ASN A 238 -5.40 -16.61 2.34
N THR A 239 -5.42 -16.49 1.01
CA THR A 239 -4.22 -16.24 0.21
C THR A 239 -3.60 -14.89 0.56
N ALA A 240 -4.40 -13.81 0.58
CA ALA A 240 -3.93 -12.47 0.92
C ALA A 240 -3.36 -12.39 2.34
N ALA A 241 -3.96 -13.08 3.30
CA ALA A 241 -3.49 -13.19 4.67
C ALA A 241 -2.12 -13.89 4.74
N SER A 242 -1.95 -15.01 4.02
CA SER A 242 -0.67 -15.72 3.93
C SER A 242 0.43 -14.85 3.29
N GLU A 243 0.09 -14.10 2.24
CA GLU A 243 1.01 -13.19 1.57
C GLU A 243 1.46 -12.05 2.50
N LEU A 244 0.52 -11.47 3.26
CA LEU A 244 0.82 -10.42 4.24
C LEU A 244 1.68 -10.92 5.39
N ALA A 245 1.41 -12.13 5.92
CA ALA A 245 2.25 -12.77 6.92
C ALA A 245 3.67 -12.99 6.40
N THR A 246 3.82 -13.49 5.18
CA THR A 246 5.13 -13.67 4.54
C THR A 246 5.87 -12.34 4.35
N ALA A 247 5.15 -11.26 4.03
CA ALA A 247 5.74 -9.92 3.94
C ALA A 247 6.24 -9.40 5.30
N HIS A 248 5.51 -9.70 6.38
CA HIS A 248 5.94 -9.41 7.75
C HIS A 248 7.23 -10.15 8.10
N ASP A 249 7.28 -11.46 7.89
CA ASP A 249 8.47 -12.30 8.16
C ASP A 249 9.68 -11.85 7.34
N SER A 250 9.45 -11.43 6.09
CA SER A 250 10.50 -10.88 5.22
C SER A 250 11.09 -9.59 5.78
N PHE A 251 10.26 -8.75 6.41
CA PHE A 251 10.72 -7.53 7.06
C PHE A 251 11.47 -7.81 8.35
N GLU A 252 11.00 -8.74 9.19
CA GLU A 252 11.74 -9.16 10.38
C GLU A 252 13.12 -9.74 10.02
N THR A 253 13.18 -10.53 8.93
CA THR A 253 14.43 -11.04 8.38
C THR A 253 15.35 -9.90 7.92
N LEU A 254 14.79 -8.85 7.30
CA LEU A 254 15.55 -7.66 6.91
C LEU A 254 16.13 -6.92 8.14
N LEU A 255 15.33 -6.73 9.19
CA LEU A 255 15.78 -6.09 10.43
C LEU A 255 16.95 -6.85 11.07
N LEU A 256 16.82 -8.18 11.16
CA LEU A 256 17.89 -9.07 11.62
C LEU A 256 19.15 -8.93 10.75
N TYR A 257 18.99 -8.90 9.43
CA TYR A 257 20.09 -8.74 8.49
C TYR A 257 20.84 -7.42 8.67
N LEU A 258 20.13 -6.34 8.98
CA LEU A 258 20.70 -5.01 9.19
C LEU A 258 21.24 -4.77 10.61
N GLY A 259 21.02 -5.72 11.53
CA GLY A 259 21.37 -5.57 12.95
C GLY A 259 20.45 -4.62 13.71
N GLU A 260 19.32 -4.23 13.12
CA GLU A 260 18.29 -3.35 13.70
C GLU A 260 17.23 -4.23 14.40
N HIS A 261 17.64 -5.06 15.36
CA HIS A 261 16.71 -5.89 16.13
C HIS A 261 16.20 -5.12 17.36
N GLU A 262 15.06 -4.43 17.21
CA GLU A 262 14.39 -3.80 18.34
C GLU A 262 13.53 -4.82 19.11
N LEU A 263 13.67 -4.82 20.43
CA LEU A 263 12.87 -5.61 21.39
C LEU A 263 11.37 -5.41 21.12
N GLU A 264 10.61 -6.51 20.95
CA GLU A 264 9.13 -6.63 20.92
C GLU A 264 8.37 -5.31 20.74
N LEU A 265 8.58 -4.63 19.61
CA LEU A 265 7.86 -3.39 19.33
C LEU A 265 6.41 -3.70 18.99
N PRO A 266 5.46 -2.80 19.35
CA PRO A 266 4.10 -2.88 18.86
C PRO A 266 4.08 -2.90 17.32
N PHE A 267 3.18 -3.70 16.73
CA PHE A 267 3.06 -3.86 15.28
C PHE A 267 2.99 -2.54 14.50
N SER A 268 2.30 -1.53 15.03
CA SER A 268 2.23 -0.19 14.42
C SER A 268 3.60 0.48 14.31
N SER A 269 4.44 0.32 15.34
CA SER A 269 5.80 0.86 15.37
C SER A 269 6.71 0.10 14.40
N SER A 270 6.64 -1.23 14.39
CA SER A 270 7.38 -2.07 13.43
C SER A 270 7.00 -1.77 11.98
N SER A 271 5.70 -1.58 11.70
CA SER A 271 5.19 -1.16 10.39
C SER A 271 5.75 0.20 9.96
N GLN A 272 5.80 1.17 10.87
CA GLN A 272 6.33 2.50 10.57
C GLN A 272 7.86 2.49 10.39
N ALA A 273 8.58 1.68 11.17
CA ALA A 273 10.01 1.46 11.01
C ALA A 273 10.32 0.85 9.63
N CYS A 274 9.54 -0.15 9.20
CA CYS A 274 9.62 -0.76 7.88
C CYS A 274 9.52 0.27 6.76
N HIS A 275 8.45 1.06 6.81
CA HIS A 275 8.21 2.06 5.80
C HIS A 275 9.30 3.13 5.77
N SER A 276 9.76 3.58 6.94
CA SER A 276 10.82 4.59 7.07
C SER A 276 12.16 4.10 6.52
N LEU A 277 12.50 2.83 6.75
CA LEU A 277 13.70 2.21 6.20
C LEU A 277 13.65 2.13 4.66
N ILE A 278 12.54 1.64 4.10
CA ILE A 278 12.33 1.58 2.65
C ILE A 278 12.44 2.98 2.03
N GLN A 279 11.80 3.99 2.64
CA GLN A 279 11.86 5.38 2.19
C GLN A 279 13.29 5.95 2.23
N SER A 280 14.02 5.69 3.32
CA SER A 280 15.41 6.11 3.49
C SER A 280 16.32 5.52 2.41
N LEU A 281 16.25 4.20 2.19
CA LEU A 281 17.07 3.51 1.20
C LEU A 281 16.68 3.89 -0.24
N HIS A 282 15.39 4.10 -0.52
CA HIS A 282 14.96 4.61 -1.81
C HIS A 282 15.53 6.01 -2.08
N LYS A 283 15.53 6.90 -1.06
CA LYS A 283 16.17 8.20 -1.18
C LYS A 283 17.67 8.08 -1.48
N VAL A 284 18.38 7.17 -0.82
CA VAL A 284 19.81 6.93 -1.10
C VAL A 284 20.02 6.49 -2.55
N ALA A 285 19.15 5.63 -3.07
CA ALA A 285 19.20 5.21 -4.47
C ALA A 285 19.00 6.39 -5.43
N LEU A 286 18.07 7.30 -5.14
CA LEU A 286 17.86 8.51 -5.93
C LEU A 286 19.05 9.48 -5.85
N ASP A 287 19.58 9.71 -4.65
CA ASP A 287 20.74 10.59 -4.45
C ASP A 287 21.97 10.04 -5.22
N VAL A 288 22.18 8.71 -5.23
CA VAL A 288 23.21 8.07 -6.06
C VAL A 288 22.91 8.23 -7.55
N GLN A 289 21.66 8.05 -7.98
CA GLN A 289 21.29 8.22 -9.38
C GLN A 289 21.56 9.65 -9.89
N GLU A 290 21.22 10.65 -9.08
CA GLU A 290 21.47 12.06 -9.38
C GLU A 290 22.97 12.33 -9.49
N GLU A 291 23.76 11.89 -8.52
CA GLU A 291 25.23 12.05 -8.49
C GLU A 291 25.90 11.39 -9.71
N ILE A 292 25.44 10.21 -10.12
CA ILE A 292 25.92 9.54 -11.33
C ILE A 292 25.60 10.38 -12.57
N ALA A 293 24.39 10.93 -12.64
CA ALA A 293 23.92 11.68 -13.79
C ALA A 293 24.63 13.03 -13.97
N THR A 294 25.06 13.66 -12.88
CA THR A 294 25.76 14.95 -12.85
C THR A 294 27.27 14.80 -13.04
N ASN A 295 27.90 13.88 -12.30
CA ASN A 295 29.36 13.88 -12.13
C ASN A 295 30.10 12.67 -12.73
N PHE A 296 29.39 11.60 -13.10
CA PHE A 296 30.03 10.35 -13.54
C PHE A 296 29.63 9.85 -14.94
N LYS A 297 28.90 10.65 -15.72
CA LYS A 297 28.65 10.30 -17.13
C LYS A 297 29.97 10.21 -17.92
N PRO A 298 30.14 9.21 -18.79
CA PRO A 298 31.28 9.19 -19.71
C PRO A 298 31.19 10.43 -20.61
N ASN A 299 32.29 11.17 -20.71
CA ASN A 299 32.43 12.27 -21.66
C ASN A 299 32.09 11.76 -23.07
N SER A 300 30.90 12.06 -23.58
CA SER A 300 30.61 12.00 -25.00
C SER A 300 31.22 13.24 -25.67
N GLY A 301 32.54 13.38 -25.56
CA GLY A 301 33.32 14.32 -26.36
C GLY A 301 33.51 13.74 -27.76
N PRO A 302 33.45 14.56 -28.82
CA PRO A 302 33.46 14.05 -30.19
C PRO A 302 34.76 13.29 -30.43
N SER A 303 34.63 12.03 -30.86
CA SER A 303 35.74 11.27 -31.41
C SER A 303 36.34 12.09 -32.54
N LYS A 304 37.49 12.72 -32.29
CA LYS A 304 38.31 13.30 -33.36
C LYS A 304 38.74 12.12 -34.23
N SER A 305 37.98 11.87 -35.30
CA SER A 305 38.42 11.03 -36.39
C SER A 305 39.69 11.66 -36.95
N ILE A 306 40.82 11.02 -36.68
CA ILE A 306 42.08 11.32 -37.32
C ILE A 306 41.88 11.01 -38.80
N ALA A 307 41.58 12.04 -39.59
CA ALA A 307 41.68 11.98 -41.04
C ALA A 307 43.17 11.82 -41.36
N ARG A 308 43.60 10.57 -41.56
CA ARG A 308 44.90 10.27 -42.18
C ARG A 308 44.86 10.84 -43.60
N GLY A 309 45.80 11.74 -43.87
CA GLY A 309 46.08 12.20 -45.23
C GLY A 309 46.44 11.03 -46.14
N GLY A 310 45.84 11.04 -47.32
CA GLY A 310 46.33 10.31 -48.49
C GLY A 310 46.79 11.33 -49.52
N GLN A 311 48.09 11.60 -49.55
CA GLN A 311 48.78 11.91 -50.80
C GLN A 311 49.18 10.56 -51.41
N GLY A 312 48.95 10.40 -52.71
CA GLY A 312 49.26 9.20 -53.49
C GLY A 312 48.37 9.14 -54.72
#